data_AF-A0A1G0ZMQ2-F1
#
_entry.id   AF-A0A1G0ZMQ2-F1
#
_cell.length_a   1.000
_cell.length_b   1.000
_cell.length_c   1.000
_cell.angle_alpha   90.00
_cell.angle_beta   90.00
_cell.angle_gamma   90.00
#
_symmetry.space_group_name_H-M   'P 1'
#
loop_
_entity.id
_entity.type
_entity.pdbx_description
1 polymer ?
#
loop_
_entity_poly.entity_id
_entity_poly.type
_entity_poly.pdbx_seq_one_letter_code
_entity_poly.pdbx_strand_id
1 'polypeptide(L)'
;MHRFISYRIMAVWVAGVLVLGVLPAGAGLCPVCVKKVFIKAVGLCINCKVGVTTSSMFKLCPSCSTAQNQCEACRAALSPVSLVGPSEVTPVLPPVVPPADPPVTPPVTPPILPPVVPPADPPVIPPDLPPLVPLGDLPDTPSVLPVFPPVEPPSPVSRVEPPAVPAGK
;
A
#
# COMPACT_ATOMS: atom_id res chain seq x y z
N MET A 1 -26.59 45.78 0.20
CA MET A 1 -25.47 45.08 0.90
C MET A 1 -25.67 43.56 1.04
N HIS A 2 -26.89 43.02 1.16
CA HIS A 2 -27.13 41.57 1.29
C HIS A 2 -26.61 40.66 0.14
N ARG A 3 -26.59 41.16 -1.11
CA ARG A 3 -26.18 40.35 -2.27
C ARG A 3 -24.68 40.00 -2.29
N PHE A 4 -23.83 40.83 -1.68
CA PHE A 4 -22.38 40.60 -1.63
C PHE A 4 -21.99 39.47 -0.67
N ILE A 5 -22.76 39.29 0.41
CA ILE A 5 -22.53 38.27 1.43
C ILE A 5 -22.88 36.88 0.88
N SER A 6 -24.01 36.75 0.18
CA SER A 6 -24.40 35.47 -0.44
C SER A 6 -23.39 34.99 -1.49
N TYR A 7 -22.80 35.89 -2.27
CA TYR A 7 -21.83 35.52 -3.30
C TYR A 7 -20.52 34.99 -2.71
N ARG A 8 -20.05 35.60 -1.60
CA ARG A 8 -18.85 35.15 -0.88
C ARG A 8 -19.04 33.74 -0.30
N ILE A 9 -20.21 33.46 0.27
CA ILE A 9 -20.53 32.15 0.83
C ILE A 9 -20.59 31.10 -0.29
N MET A 10 -21.29 31.39 -1.40
CA MET A 10 -21.35 30.46 -2.54
C MET A 10 -19.98 30.20 -3.17
N ALA A 11 -19.12 31.21 -3.29
CA ALA A 11 -17.77 31.04 -3.83
C ALA A 11 -16.90 30.13 -2.93
N VAL A 12 -17.02 30.24 -1.60
CA VAL A 12 -16.30 29.36 -0.66
C VAL A 12 -16.83 27.93 -0.73
N TRP A 13 -18.14 27.74 -0.85
CA TRP A 13 -18.74 26.42 -1.01
C TRP A 13 -18.32 25.74 -2.32
N VAL A 14 -18.37 26.46 -3.45
CA VAL A 14 -17.95 25.91 -4.75
C VAL A 14 -16.46 25.59 -4.75
N ALA A 15 -15.62 26.47 -4.22
CA ALA A 15 -14.18 26.21 -4.11
C ALA A 15 -13.88 25.04 -3.17
N GLY A 16 -14.59 24.93 -2.04
CA GLY A 16 -14.43 23.82 -1.09
C GLY A 16 -14.79 22.46 -1.69
N VAL A 17 -15.91 22.37 -2.42
CA VAL A 17 -16.34 21.14 -3.10
C VAL A 17 -15.37 20.77 -4.23
N LEU A 18 -14.87 21.77 -4.98
CA LEU A 18 -13.92 21.53 -6.07
C LEU A 18 -12.57 21.01 -5.55
N VAL A 19 -12.13 21.44 -4.36
CA VAL A 19 -10.89 20.97 -3.74
C VAL A 19 -11.04 19.58 -3.12
N LEU A 20 -12.19 19.25 -2.52
CA LEU A 20 -12.44 17.88 -2.01
C LEU A 20 -12.63 16.84 -3.12
N GLY A 21 -12.99 17.25 -4.34
CA GLY A 21 -13.24 16.32 -5.46
C GLY A 21 -11.99 15.71 -6.11
N VAL A 22 -10.79 16.19 -5.79
CA VAL A 22 -9.53 15.72 -6.39
C VAL A 22 -8.69 14.95 -5.37
N LEU A 23 -9.31 14.05 -4.60
CA LEU A 23 -8.52 13.05 -3.88
C LEU A 23 -7.98 12.04 -4.90
N PRO A 24 -6.66 11.84 -4.99
CA PRO A 24 -6.07 10.84 -5.87
C PRO A 24 -6.66 9.47 -5.48
N ALA A 25 -7.29 8.81 -6.45
CA ALA A 25 -7.76 7.44 -6.31
C ALA A 25 -6.63 6.59 -5.73
N GLY A 26 -6.97 5.80 -4.70
CA GLY A 26 -6.04 5.22 -3.74
C GLY A 26 -4.82 4.51 -4.34
N ALA A 27 -3.78 4.44 -3.51
CA ALA A 27 -2.49 3.81 -3.77
C ALA A 27 -2.60 2.49 -4.56
N GLY A 28 -1.70 2.31 -5.52
CA GLY A 28 -1.77 1.34 -6.61
C GLY A 28 -1.67 -0.11 -6.17
N LEU A 29 -2.76 -0.66 -5.64
CA LEU A 29 -2.90 -2.10 -5.45
C LEU A 29 -3.53 -2.74 -6.67
N CYS A 30 -2.96 -3.87 -7.08
CA CYS A 30 -3.54 -4.71 -8.12
C CYS A 30 -4.89 -5.29 -7.66
N PRO A 31 -5.84 -5.62 -8.57
CA PRO A 31 -7.14 -6.17 -8.18
C PRO A 31 -7.06 -7.53 -7.46
N VAL A 32 -5.94 -8.25 -7.61
CA VAL A 32 -5.64 -9.48 -6.86
C VAL A 32 -5.15 -9.16 -5.44
N CYS A 33 -4.44 -8.04 -5.29
CA CYS A 33 -3.77 -7.62 -4.07
C CYS A 33 -4.74 -6.91 -3.12
N VAL A 34 -5.65 -6.09 -3.66
CA VAL A 34 -6.62 -5.33 -2.86
C VAL A 34 -7.52 -6.24 -2.00
N LYS A 35 -7.79 -7.46 -2.47
CA LYS A 35 -8.60 -8.45 -1.74
C LYS A 35 -7.82 -9.23 -0.67
N LYS A 36 -6.49 -9.10 -0.64
CA LYS A 36 -5.60 -9.87 0.24
C LYS A 36 -4.85 -9.03 1.26
N VAL A 37 -5.00 -7.71 1.24
CA VAL A 37 -4.26 -6.82 2.15
C VAL A 37 -4.97 -6.68 3.48
N PHE A 38 -4.34 -7.21 4.52
CA PHE A 38 -4.66 -6.93 5.91
C PHE A 38 -3.46 -6.21 6.52
N ILE A 39 -3.69 -4.97 6.96
CA ILE A 39 -2.69 -4.11 7.60
C ILE A 39 -2.37 -4.74 8.96
N LYS A 40 -1.24 -5.45 9.08
CA LYS A 40 -0.80 -6.06 10.35
C LYS A 40 0.51 -5.50 10.89
N ALA A 41 1.27 -4.72 10.12
CA ALA A 41 2.52 -4.10 10.58
C ALA A 41 2.97 -2.99 9.63
N VAL A 42 3.50 -1.87 10.13
CA VAL A 42 4.10 -0.81 9.31
C VAL A 42 5.54 -1.20 8.99
N GLY A 43 5.94 -1.21 7.71
CA GLY A 43 7.30 -1.54 7.26
C GLY A 43 8.01 -0.37 6.57
N LEU A 44 9.33 -0.44 6.37
CA LEU A 44 10.05 0.52 5.52
C LEU A 44 10.11 0.05 4.07
N CYS A 45 9.98 0.98 3.13
CA CYS A 45 10.12 0.71 1.71
C CYS A 45 11.55 0.22 1.39
N ILE A 46 11.67 -0.92 0.70
CA ILE A 46 12.98 -1.48 0.30
C ILE A 46 13.75 -0.53 -0.62
N ASN A 47 13.04 0.25 -1.44
CA ASN A 47 13.66 1.05 -2.49
C ASN A 47 14.19 2.39 -1.99
N CYS A 48 13.36 3.15 -1.26
CA CYS A 48 13.76 4.47 -0.76
C CYS A 48 14.26 4.45 0.69
N LYS A 49 13.98 3.40 1.48
CA LYS A 49 14.32 3.26 2.91
C LYS A 49 13.80 4.37 3.84
N VAL A 50 13.18 5.42 3.28
CA VAL A 50 12.64 6.59 4.01
C VAL A 50 11.12 6.53 4.09
N GLY A 51 10.46 5.98 3.06
CA GLY A 51 9.01 5.88 3.02
C GLY A 51 8.49 4.77 3.92
N VAL A 52 7.52 5.12 4.78
CA VAL A 52 6.73 4.14 5.52
C VAL A 52 5.74 3.45 4.58
N THR A 53 5.61 2.15 4.74
CA THR A 53 4.63 1.31 4.05
C THR A 53 3.59 0.86 5.07
N THR A 54 2.33 0.87 4.68
CA THR A 54 1.21 0.49 5.56
C THR A 54 1.20 -1.00 5.92
N SER A 55 2.00 -1.83 5.25
CA SER A 55 2.20 -3.25 5.55
C SER A 55 3.67 -3.61 5.42
N SER A 56 4.24 -4.39 6.34
CA SER A 56 5.53 -5.09 6.15
C SER A 56 5.52 -6.06 4.95
N MET A 57 4.34 -6.36 4.40
CA MET A 57 4.18 -7.10 3.15
C MET A 57 4.34 -6.25 1.89
N PHE A 58 4.25 -4.91 1.98
CA PHE A 58 4.43 -4.05 0.82
C PHE A 58 5.93 -3.83 0.57
N LYS A 59 6.38 -4.15 -0.64
CA LYS A 59 7.79 -4.01 -1.06
C LYS A 59 8.14 -2.57 -1.44
N LEU A 60 7.14 -1.75 -1.76
CA LEU A 60 7.30 -0.36 -2.15
C LEU A 60 6.35 0.54 -1.38
N CYS A 61 6.77 1.79 -1.13
CA CYS A 61 5.89 2.87 -0.71
C CYS A 61 5.08 3.43 -1.89
N PRO A 62 4.00 4.18 -1.62
CA PRO A 62 3.15 4.76 -2.66
C PRO A 62 3.94 5.61 -3.66
N SER A 63 4.89 6.43 -3.21
CA SER A 63 5.73 7.23 -4.10
C SER A 63 6.56 6.38 -5.07
N CYS A 64 7.16 5.29 -4.59
CA CYS A 64 7.96 4.40 -5.44
C CYS A 64 7.09 3.51 -6.34
N SER A 65 5.89 3.13 -5.89
CA SER A 65 4.92 2.38 -6.70
C SER A 65 4.46 3.20 -7.91
N THR A 66 4.11 4.48 -7.68
CA THR A 66 3.77 5.42 -8.76
C THR A 66 4.96 5.66 -9.70
N ALA A 67 6.17 5.84 -9.18
CA ALA A 67 7.36 6.05 -10.01
C ALA A 67 7.71 4.84 -10.89
N GLN A 68 7.39 3.62 -10.43
CA GLN A 68 7.75 2.38 -11.14
C GLN A 68 6.59 1.74 -11.90
N ASN A 69 5.37 2.29 -11.80
CA ASN A 69 4.13 1.68 -12.32
C ASN A 69 3.99 0.21 -11.88
N GLN A 70 4.29 -0.08 -10.62
CA GLN A 70 4.27 -1.44 -10.07
C GLN A 70 3.45 -1.51 -8.80
N CYS A 71 2.73 -2.62 -8.62
CA CYS A 71 1.92 -2.83 -7.43
C CYS A 71 2.75 -2.87 -6.15
N GLU A 72 2.29 -2.15 -5.12
CA GLU A 72 2.93 -2.06 -3.80
C GLU A 72 3.15 -3.42 -3.13
N ALA A 73 2.24 -4.38 -3.36
CA ALA A 73 2.28 -5.71 -2.73
C ALA A 73 3.10 -6.73 -3.51
N CYS A 74 2.80 -6.89 -4.80
CA CYS A 74 3.34 -7.99 -5.61
C CYS A 74 4.40 -7.55 -6.62
N ARG A 75 4.67 -6.25 -6.79
CA ARG A 75 5.52 -5.70 -7.85
C ARG A 75 5.05 -6.01 -9.28
N ALA A 76 3.85 -6.54 -9.46
CA ALA A 76 3.29 -6.73 -10.79
C ALA A 76 3.14 -5.36 -11.46
N ALA A 77 3.50 -5.28 -12.74
CA ALA A 77 3.35 -4.06 -13.52
C ALA A 77 1.85 -3.68 -13.56
N LEU A 78 1.54 -2.51 -13.02
CA LEU A 78 0.25 -1.85 -13.20
C LEU A 78 0.33 -1.16 -14.56
N SER A 79 0.23 -1.93 -15.64
CA SER A 79 0.09 -1.34 -16.96
C SER A 79 -1.12 -0.40 -16.95
N PRO A 80 -1.02 0.82 -17.51
CA PRO A 80 -2.08 1.85 -17.46
C PRO A 80 -3.39 1.46 -18.16
N VAL A 81 -3.47 0.23 -18.69
CA VAL A 81 -4.63 -0.37 -19.35
C VAL A 81 -5.69 -0.86 -18.35
N SER A 82 -5.38 -0.98 -17.05
CA SER A 82 -6.27 -1.66 -16.10
C SER A 82 -7.47 -0.85 -15.57
N LEU A 83 -7.70 0.37 -16.08
CA LEU A 83 -8.95 1.14 -15.84
C LEU A 83 -10.05 0.84 -16.87
N VAL A 84 -9.78 0.07 -17.92
CA VAL A 84 -10.84 -0.55 -18.71
C VAL A 84 -11.29 -1.79 -17.93
N GLY A 85 -12.55 -1.78 -17.51
CA GLY A 85 -13.16 -2.82 -16.68
C GLY A 85 -12.99 -4.23 -17.24
N PRO A 86 -13.30 -5.26 -16.43
CA PRO A 86 -13.11 -6.65 -16.84
C PRO A 86 -13.76 -6.88 -18.20
N SER A 87 -12.95 -7.39 -19.12
CA SER A 87 -13.31 -8.10 -20.33
C SER A 87 -14.81 -8.10 -20.63
N GLU A 88 -15.18 -7.35 -21.65
CA GLU A 88 -16.25 -7.76 -22.55
C GLU A 88 -15.88 -9.16 -23.08
N VAL A 89 -16.30 -10.19 -22.35
CA VAL A 89 -16.26 -11.57 -22.80
C VAL A 89 -17.27 -11.63 -23.93
N THR A 90 -16.81 -11.55 -25.17
CA THR A 90 -17.64 -11.89 -26.32
C THR A 90 -18.12 -13.33 -26.10
N PRO A 91 -19.43 -13.59 -25.98
CA PRO A 91 -19.93 -14.95 -25.82
C PRO A 91 -19.73 -15.68 -27.15
N VAL A 92 -18.60 -16.38 -27.28
CA VAL A 92 -18.41 -17.36 -28.34
C VAL A 92 -19.35 -18.53 -28.04
N LEU A 93 -20.43 -18.64 -28.81
CA LEU A 93 -21.34 -19.78 -28.77
C LEU A 93 -20.58 -21.08 -29.12
N PRO A 94 -20.85 -22.19 -28.41
CA PRO A 94 -20.11 -23.44 -28.57
C PRO A 94 -20.59 -24.21 -29.81
N PRO A 95 -19.70 -24.81 -30.62
CA PRO A 95 -20.08 -25.99 -31.37
C PRO A 95 -20.23 -27.15 -30.37
N VAL A 96 -21.48 -27.48 -30.09
CA VAL A 96 -21.89 -28.70 -29.37
C VAL A 96 -21.50 -29.91 -30.20
N VAL A 97 -20.56 -30.72 -29.69
CA VAL A 97 -20.39 -32.13 -30.10
C VAL A 97 -20.21 -32.96 -28.82
N PRO A 98 -21.16 -33.85 -28.47
CA PRO A 98 -20.99 -34.86 -27.43
C PRO A 98 -20.64 -36.24 -28.08
N PRO A 99 -20.45 -37.33 -27.32
CA PRO A 99 -19.28 -37.66 -26.50
C PRO A 99 -18.74 -39.10 -26.77
N ALA A 100 -17.44 -39.38 -26.57
CA ALA A 100 -16.84 -40.71 -26.24
C ALA A 100 -15.31 -40.53 -26.24
N ASP A 101 -14.52 -40.92 -25.23
CA ASP A 101 -14.40 -42.23 -24.59
C ASP A 101 -14.04 -42.09 -23.09
N PRO A 102 -14.41 -43.05 -22.22
CA PRO A 102 -13.88 -43.15 -20.85
C PRO A 102 -12.55 -43.95 -20.86
N PRO A 103 -11.97 -44.30 -19.71
CA PRO A 103 -11.15 -43.47 -18.84
C PRO A 103 -9.71 -44.03 -18.75
N VAL A 104 -8.70 -43.19 -18.56
CA VAL A 104 -7.44 -43.68 -17.97
C VAL A 104 -6.97 -42.70 -16.91
N THR A 105 -7.37 -42.94 -15.67
CA THR A 105 -6.62 -42.48 -14.51
C THR A 105 -5.37 -43.35 -14.39
N PRO A 106 -4.15 -42.85 -14.67
CA PRO A 106 -2.97 -43.52 -14.16
C PRO A 106 -3.05 -43.50 -12.63
N PRO A 107 -2.65 -44.59 -11.94
CA PRO A 107 -2.47 -44.55 -10.50
C PRO A 107 -1.34 -43.57 -10.22
N VAL A 108 -1.67 -42.36 -9.76
CA VAL A 108 -0.67 -41.44 -9.24
C VAL A 108 -0.27 -41.99 -7.88
N THR A 109 0.81 -42.76 -7.87
CA THR A 109 1.50 -43.13 -6.64
C THR A 109 1.83 -41.83 -5.92
N PRO A 110 1.32 -41.60 -4.68
CA PRO A 110 1.71 -40.41 -3.94
C PRO A 110 3.23 -40.48 -3.73
N PRO A 111 3.97 -39.37 -3.93
CA PRO A 111 5.36 -39.31 -3.51
C PRO A 111 5.39 -39.59 -2.01
N ILE A 112 6.07 -40.68 -1.65
CA ILE A 112 6.40 -40.98 -0.26
C ILE A 112 7.30 -39.84 0.20
N LEU A 113 6.73 -38.89 0.93
CA LEU A 113 7.52 -37.91 1.67
C LEU A 113 8.32 -38.70 2.71
N PRO A 114 9.66 -38.56 2.75
CA PRO A 114 10.44 -39.15 3.83
C PRO A 114 9.90 -38.65 5.18
N PRO A 115 10.04 -39.43 6.27
CA PRO A 115 9.72 -38.98 7.60
C PRO A 115 10.46 -37.65 7.84
N VAL A 116 9.69 -36.57 8.01
CA VAL A 116 10.24 -35.31 8.48
C VAL A 116 10.68 -35.59 9.91
N VAL A 117 11.97 -35.89 10.08
CA VAL A 117 12.60 -35.88 11.39
C VAL A 117 12.40 -34.46 11.92
N PRO A 118 11.68 -34.27 13.03
CA PRO A 118 11.57 -32.95 13.64
C PRO A 118 12.99 -32.43 13.85
N PRO A 119 13.28 -31.17 13.50
CA PRO A 119 14.51 -30.53 13.94
C PRO A 119 14.61 -30.75 15.44
N ALA A 120 15.68 -31.38 15.91
CA ALA A 120 15.95 -31.49 17.32
C ALA A 120 15.81 -30.09 17.92
N ASP A 121 15.00 -29.96 18.97
CA ASP A 121 14.81 -28.71 19.68
C ASP A 121 16.19 -28.08 19.91
N PRO A 122 16.42 -26.83 19.44
CA PRO A 122 17.67 -26.18 19.71
C PRO A 122 17.87 -26.13 21.23
N PRO A 123 19.07 -26.39 21.74
CA PRO A 123 19.33 -26.31 23.17
C PRO A 123 18.83 -24.95 23.66
N VAL A 124 17.88 -24.99 24.60
CA VAL A 124 17.40 -23.82 25.32
C VAL A 124 18.59 -23.32 26.12
N ILE A 125 19.38 -22.43 25.53
CA ILE A 125 20.36 -21.65 26.28
C ILE A 125 19.51 -20.68 27.10
N PRO A 126 19.52 -20.79 28.44
CA PRO A 126 18.88 -19.79 29.27
C PRO A 126 19.47 -18.43 28.90
N PRO A 127 18.67 -17.38 28.70
CA PRO A 127 19.22 -16.05 28.55
C PRO A 127 20.13 -15.80 29.74
N ASP A 128 21.41 -15.56 29.47
CA ASP A 128 22.36 -15.06 30.45
C ASP A 128 21.79 -13.73 30.94
N LEU A 129 21.12 -13.75 32.10
CA LEU A 129 20.64 -12.53 32.71
C LEU A 129 21.89 -11.70 33.02
N PRO A 130 22.01 -10.47 32.50
CA PRO A 130 23.08 -9.58 32.91
C PRO A 130 23.00 -9.39 34.43
N PRO A 131 24.14 -9.19 35.11
CA PRO A 131 24.16 -8.87 36.53
C PRO A 131 23.17 -7.75 36.81
N LEU A 132 22.24 -7.98 37.73
CA LEU A 132 21.36 -6.96 38.26
C LEU A 132 22.25 -5.86 38.86
N VAL A 133 22.53 -4.82 38.07
CA VAL A 133 23.17 -3.62 38.58
C VAL A 133 22.21 -3.00 39.61
N PRO A 134 22.70 -2.62 40.80
CA PRO A 134 21.90 -1.93 41.79
C PRO A 134 21.24 -0.71 41.15
N LEU A 135 19.93 -0.57 41.38
CA LEU A 135 19.13 0.59 41.01
C LEU A 135 19.52 1.78 41.93
N GLY A 136 20.77 2.21 41.84
CA GLY A 136 21.34 3.34 42.56
C GLY A 136 21.87 4.34 41.56
N ASP A 137 21.47 5.60 41.73
CA ASP A 137 21.92 6.76 40.97
C ASP A 137 21.31 6.92 39.56
N LEU A 138 19.98 7.05 39.50
CA LEU A 138 19.39 7.91 38.48
C LEU A 138 19.80 9.35 38.81
N PRO A 139 20.61 10.05 37.99
CA PRO A 139 20.74 11.49 38.14
C PRO A 139 19.36 12.10 37.91
N ASP A 140 18.90 12.93 38.85
CA ASP A 140 17.74 13.81 38.72
C ASP A 140 17.82 14.51 37.37
N THR A 141 17.15 13.93 36.38
CA THR A 141 17.06 14.51 35.05
C THR A 141 15.97 15.55 35.21
N PRO A 142 16.28 16.86 35.11
CA PRO A 142 15.25 17.87 35.21
C PRO A 142 14.20 17.55 34.16
N SER A 143 12.94 17.49 34.59
CA SER A 143 11.76 17.37 33.73
C SER A 143 11.69 18.59 32.81
N VAL A 144 12.57 18.64 31.82
CA VAL A 144 12.42 19.49 30.66
C VAL A 144 11.49 18.72 29.75
N LEU A 145 10.18 18.94 29.95
CA LEU A 145 9.20 18.59 28.94
C LEU A 145 9.74 19.13 27.61
N PRO A 146 9.86 18.32 26.55
CA PRO A 146 10.19 18.83 25.24
C PRO A 146 9.12 19.86 24.89
N VAL A 147 9.50 21.14 24.95
CA VAL A 147 8.74 22.21 24.33
C VAL A 147 8.83 21.92 22.85
N PHE A 148 7.85 21.18 22.33
CA PHE A 148 7.68 21.05 20.90
C PHE A 148 7.49 22.46 20.37
N PRO A 149 8.37 22.95 19.48
CA PRO A 149 8.13 24.22 18.83
C PRO A 149 6.75 24.15 18.15
N PRO A 150 5.98 25.25 18.13
CA PRO A 150 4.74 25.31 17.37
C PRO A 150 5.04 24.80 15.97
N VAL A 151 4.33 23.75 15.54
CA VAL A 151 4.43 23.22 14.18
C VAL A 151 4.03 24.36 13.26
N GLU A 152 5.04 25.00 12.66
CA GLU A 152 4.81 26.10 11.72
C GLU A 152 4.07 25.50 10.51
N PRO A 153 2.90 26.05 10.13
CA PRO A 153 2.16 25.53 9.00
C PRO A 153 3.06 25.58 7.75
N PRO A 154 3.04 24.54 6.89
CA PRO A 154 3.87 24.51 5.70
C PRO A 154 3.60 25.77 4.88
N SER A 155 4.66 26.53 4.61
CA SER A 155 4.56 27.72 3.76
C SER A 155 3.85 27.35 2.45
N PRO A 156 2.99 28.23 1.92
CA PRO A 156 2.31 27.98 0.66
C PRO A 156 3.36 27.71 -0.41
N VAL A 157 3.43 26.47 -0.88
CA VAL A 157 4.28 26.08 -2.01
C VAL A 157 3.88 26.97 -3.16
N SER A 158 4.79 27.86 -3.59
CA SER A 158 4.61 28.68 -4.78
C SER A 158 4.22 27.77 -5.93
N ARG A 159 2.96 27.93 -6.34
CA ARG A 159 2.33 27.20 -7.43
C ARG A 159 3.15 27.44 -8.68
N VAL A 160 3.97 26.48 -9.09
CA VAL A 160 4.61 26.48 -10.39
C VAL A 160 3.47 26.30 -11.40
N GLU A 161 3.18 27.37 -12.14
CA GLU A 161 2.17 27.38 -13.19
C GLU A 161 2.61 26.40 -14.29
N PRO A 162 1.80 25.38 -14.63
CA PRO A 162 2.16 24.45 -15.69
C PRO A 162 2.12 25.19 -17.05
N PRO A 163 3.07 24.88 -17.96
CA PRO A 163 3.13 25.51 -19.26
C PRO A 163 1.85 25.25 -20.07
N ALA A 164 1.29 26.31 -20.65
CA ALA A 164 0.09 26.26 -21.47
C ALA A 164 0.28 25.31 -22.66
N VAL A 165 -0.56 24.29 -22.75
CA VAL A 165 -0.61 23.38 -23.90
C VAL A 165 -1.42 24.05 -25.03
N PRO A 166 -0.86 24.25 -26.23
CA PRO A 166 -1.61 24.82 -27.34
C PRO A 166 -2.64 23.82 -27.88
N ALA A 167 -3.90 24.25 -27.97
CA ALA A 167 -4.97 23.49 -28.59
C ALA A 167 -4.73 23.37 -30.10
N GLY A 168 -4.49 22.14 -30.57
CA GLY A 168 -4.42 21.82 -32.00
C GLY A 168 -5.80 21.88 -32.67
N LYS A 169 -5.81 22.43 -33.88
CA LYS A 169 -6.96 22.57 -34.78
C LYS A 169 -7.38 21.24 -35.41
#